data_AF-A0A1H8JY29-F1
#
_entry.id   AF-A0A1H8JY29-F1
#
_cell.length_a   1.000
_cell.length_b   1.000
_cell.length_c   1.000
_cell.angle_alpha   90.00
_cell.angle_beta   90.00
_cell.angle_gamma   90.00
#
_symmetry.space_group_name_H-M   'P 1'
#
loop_
_entity.id
_entity.type
_entity.pdbx_description
1 polymer ?
#
loop_
_entity_poly.entity_id
_entity_poly.type
_entity_poly.pdbx_seq_one_letter_code
_entity_poly.pdbx_strand_id
1 'polypeptide(L)'
;MTIRTHFVAAMLMPIAAVSLASCGSKSVEGTYNVTKAPVPGIVATFGKNSFTFSSGASGNYEVSGDTVILTGMSVTGTYKIEGDKLVGDQFTFVRRDPNDKSPVNLGPRGMSNAQGNGQ
;
A
#
# COMPACT_ATOMS: atom_id res chain seq x y z
N MET A 1 -29.45 22.28 -62.46
CA MET A 1 -28.30 22.43 -61.55
C MET A 1 -28.81 23.19 -60.33
N THR A 2 -29.21 22.47 -59.28
CA THR A 2 -29.77 23.04 -58.05
C THR A 2 -29.08 22.39 -56.86
N ILE A 3 -28.74 23.23 -55.90
CA ILE A 3 -27.63 23.09 -54.97
C ILE A 3 -28.03 22.32 -53.71
N ARG A 4 -27.12 21.39 -53.38
CA ARG A 4 -26.79 20.73 -52.11
C ARG A 4 -27.50 21.22 -50.84
N THR A 5 -28.07 20.27 -50.10
CA THR A 5 -28.27 20.42 -48.65
C THR A 5 -27.98 19.09 -47.94
N HIS A 6 -26.71 18.88 -47.57
CA HIS A 6 -26.36 17.87 -46.57
C HIS A 6 -26.29 18.57 -45.22
N PHE A 7 -27.29 18.33 -44.37
CA PHE A 7 -27.22 18.63 -42.95
C PHE A 7 -26.27 17.62 -42.30
N VAL A 8 -24.99 17.96 -42.20
CA VAL A 8 -24.08 17.28 -41.27
C VAL A 8 -24.17 18.05 -39.96
N ALA A 9 -25.00 17.54 -39.05
CA ALA A 9 -25.01 17.98 -37.67
C ALA A 9 -23.65 17.63 -37.06
N ALA A 10 -22.74 18.63 -37.01
CA ALA A 10 -21.52 18.57 -36.24
C ALA A 10 -21.88 18.62 -34.76
N MET A 11 -22.25 17.48 -34.21
CA MET A 11 -22.49 17.31 -32.78
C MET A 11 -21.12 17.28 -32.09
N LEU A 12 -20.69 18.44 -31.60
CA LEU A 12 -19.48 18.60 -30.80
C LEU A 12 -19.50 17.60 -29.64
N MET A 13 -18.49 16.72 -29.62
CA MET A 13 -18.16 15.88 -28.48
C MET A 13 -17.70 16.78 -27.32
N PRO A 14 -18.31 16.72 -26.13
CA PRO A 14 -17.61 17.08 -24.92
C PRO A 14 -16.70 15.89 -24.57
N ILE A 15 -15.44 15.96 -24.98
CA ILE A 15 -14.40 15.13 -24.37
C ILE A 15 -14.27 15.67 -22.94
N ALA A 16 -15.02 15.08 -22.01
CA ALA A 16 -14.80 15.26 -20.59
C ALA A 16 -13.43 14.69 -20.27
N ALA A 17 -12.40 15.51 -20.41
CA ALA A 17 -11.10 15.27 -19.82
C ALA A 17 -11.31 15.34 -18.30
N VAL A 18 -11.68 14.21 -17.69
CA VAL A 18 -11.52 14.00 -16.26
C VAL A 18 -10.02 13.85 -16.04
N SER A 19 -9.34 14.99 -16.01
CA SER A 19 -8.03 15.12 -15.42
C SER A 19 -8.23 14.84 -13.93
N LEU A 20 -8.31 13.57 -13.55
CA LEU A 20 -8.04 13.16 -12.17
C LEU A 20 -6.68 13.73 -11.87
N ALA A 21 -6.68 14.83 -11.11
CA ALA A 21 -5.49 15.33 -10.48
C ALA A 21 -4.90 14.15 -9.72
N SER A 22 -3.90 13.49 -10.31
CA SER A 22 -2.90 12.75 -9.57
C SER A 22 -2.10 13.80 -8.80
N CYS A 23 -2.78 14.43 -7.84
CA CYS A 23 -2.19 15.33 -6.88
C CYS A 23 -1.51 14.43 -5.86
N GLY A 24 -0.34 13.91 -6.26
CA GLY A 24 0.71 13.41 -5.38
C GLY A 24 0.27 12.66 -4.12
N SER A 25 -0.64 11.69 -4.23
CA SER A 25 -0.87 10.73 -3.16
C SER A 25 0.43 9.94 -3.01
N LYS A 26 1.24 10.29 -2.01
CA LYS A 26 2.48 9.57 -1.70
C LYS A 26 2.13 8.10 -1.50
N SER A 27 2.54 7.25 -2.44
CA SER A 27 2.31 5.81 -2.36
C SER A 27 3.18 5.25 -1.24
N VAL A 28 2.54 4.65 -0.24
CA VAL A 28 3.21 3.93 0.84
C VAL A 28 3.29 2.43 0.56
N GLU A 29 2.91 2.02 -0.64
CA GLU A 29 2.94 0.63 -1.09
C GLU A 29 4.37 0.07 -1.09
N GLY A 30 4.53 -1.14 -0.56
CA GLY A 30 5.81 -1.83 -0.46
C GLY A 30 5.97 -2.62 0.83
N THR A 31 7.14 -3.23 0.98
CA THR A 31 7.51 -4.00 2.17
C THR A 31 8.43 -3.16 3.06
N TYR A 32 8.19 -3.21 4.37
CA TYR A 32 8.90 -2.43 5.38
C TYR A 32 9.31 -3.31 6.56
N ASN A 33 10.51 -3.08 7.06
CA ASN A 33 10.98 -3.63 8.33
C ASN A 33 10.44 -2.78 9.48
N VAL A 34 9.87 -3.43 10.49
CA VAL A 34 9.38 -2.76 11.69
C VAL A 34 10.51 -2.75 12.73
N THR A 35 11.10 -1.58 12.96
CA THR A 35 12.31 -1.46 13.81
C THR A 35 12.01 -1.07 15.24
N LYS A 36 10.91 -0.34 15.47
CA LYS A 36 10.43 0.06 16.80
C LYS A 36 9.22 -0.80 17.15
N ALA A 37 9.42 -2.08 17.48
CA ALA A 37 8.33 -2.99 17.88
C ALA A 37 8.75 -3.80 19.11
N PRO A 38 7.81 -4.27 19.95
CA PRO A 38 8.12 -5.14 21.08
C PRO A 38 8.69 -6.49 20.63
N VAL A 39 8.42 -6.89 19.38
CA VAL A 39 8.99 -8.08 18.74
C VAL A 39 9.93 -7.63 17.61
N PRO A 40 11.23 -7.95 17.66
CA PRO A 40 12.17 -7.62 16.59
C PRO A 40 11.99 -8.53 15.38
N GLY A 41 12.24 -7.98 14.18
CA GLY A 41 12.22 -8.72 12.91
C GLY A 41 10.85 -8.85 12.26
N ILE A 42 9.84 -8.11 12.72
CA ILE A 42 8.54 -8.05 12.06
C ILE A 42 8.64 -7.27 10.75
N VAL A 43 7.97 -7.76 9.72
CA VAL A 43 7.87 -7.11 8.41
C VAL A 43 6.42 -6.77 8.12
N ALA A 44 6.18 -5.58 7.58
CA ALA A 44 4.87 -5.13 7.15
C ALA A 44 4.86 -4.92 5.64
N THR A 45 3.86 -5.45 4.96
CA THR A 45 3.63 -5.25 3.53
C THR A 45 2.38 -4.40 3.36
N PHE A 46 2.55 -3.25 2.72
CA PHE A 46 1.49 -2.30 2.36
C PHE A 46 1.15 -2.50 0.87
N GLY A 47 -0.08 -2.91 0.59
CA GLY A 47 -0.66 -2.87 -0.76
C GLY A 47 -1.59 -1.67 -0.89
N LYS A 48 -2.27 -1.50 -2.03
CA LYS A 48 -3.03 -0.30 -2.41
C LYS A 48 -3.81 0.46 -1.31
N ASN A 49 -4.49 -0.25 -0.40
CA ASN A 49 -5.21 0.33 0.76
C ASN A 49 -5.24 -0.60 1.98
N SER A 50 -4.31 -1.54 2.06
CA SER A 50 -4.27 -2.56 3.10
C SER A 50 -2.85 -2.87 3.48
N PHE A 51 -2.66 -3.29 4.73
CA PHE A 51 -1.38 -3.73 5.22
C PHE A 51 -1.49 -5.11 5.86
N THR A 52 -0.42 -5.89 5.79
CA THR A 52 -0.28 -7.17 6.47
C THR A 52 1.09 -7.26 7.11
N PHE A 53 1.14 -7.66 8.37
CA PHE A 53 2.35 -7.95 9.11
C PHE A 53 2.69 -9.44 9.02
N SER A 54 3.97 -9.76 9.09
CA SER A 54 4.49 -11.12 9.17
C SER A 54 4.01 -11.87 10.41
N SER A 55 3.83 -11.18 11.54
CA SER A 55 3.20 -11.72 12.76
C SER A 55 1.74 -12.11 12.57
N GLY A 56 1.13 -11.56 11.51
CA GLY A 56 -0.22 -11.87 11.12
C GLY A 56 -1.28 -10.80 11.36
N ALA A 57 -0.93 -9.71 12.02
CA ALA A 57 -1.82 -8.56 12.07
C ALA A 57 -2.06 -8.05 10.64
N SER A 58 -3.30 -7.68 10.31
CA SER A 58 -3.62 -7.04 9.05
C SER A 58 -4.72 -6.00 9.26
N GLY A 59 -4.85 -5.11 8.29
CA GLY A 59 -5.83 -4.03 8.35
C GLY A 59 -5.79 -3.17 7.11
N ASN A 60 -6.49 -2.04 7.21
CA ASN A 60 -6.57 -1.03 6.18
C ASN A 60 -5.77 0.19 6.58
N TYR A 61 -5.34 0.96 5.60
CA TYR A 61 -4.73 2.26 5.88
C TYR A 61 -5.26 3.32 4.95
N GLU A 62 -5.19 4.56 5.41
CA GLU A 62 -5.49 5.75 4.63
C GLU A 62 -4.29 6.68 4.63
N VAL A 63 -4.01 7.29 3.47
CA VAL A 63 -2.94 8.28 3.32
C VAL A 63 -3.59 9.64 3.14
N SER A 64 -3.26 10.56 4.02
CA SER A 64 -3.70 11.95 3.99
C SER A 64 -2.47 12.85 4.03
N GLY A 65 -2.06 13.34 2.85
CA GLY A 65 -0.82 14.10 2.69
C GLY A 65 0.43 13.29 3.09
N ASP A 66 1.18 13.79 4.08
CA ASP A 66 2.35 13.13 4.65
C ASP A 66 2.01 12.22 5.85
N THR A 67 0.74 11.93 6.08
CA THR A 67 0.28 11.14 7.22
C THR A 67 -0.40 9.86 6.75
N VAL A 68 -0.04 8.73 7.36
CA VAL A 68 -0.65 7.43 7.17
C VAL A 68 -1.40 7.04 8.44
N ILE A 69 -2.66 6.70 8.31
CA ILE A 69 -3.50 6.24 9.41
C ILE A 69 -3.72 4.75 9.20
N LEU A 70 -3.16 3.93 10.08
CA LEU A 70 -3.39 2.49 10.08
C LEU A 70 -4.59 2.18 10.95
N THR A 71 -5.50 1.37 10.40
CA THR A 71 -6.71 0.89 11.06
C THR A 71 -6.81 -0.62 10.86
N GLY A 72 -6.34 -1.39 11.84
CA GLY A 72 -6.42 -2.84 11.86
C GLY A 72 -6.83 -3.38 13.22
N MET A 73 -7.20 -4.66 13.27
CA MET A 73 -7.76 -5.29 14.47
C MET A 73 -6.81 -5.30 15.67
N SER A 74 -5.50 -5.25 15.42
CA SER A 74 -4.45 -5.25 16.45
C SER A 74 -3.40 -4.16 16.27
N VAL A 75 -3.54 -3.34 15.22
CA VAL A 75 -2.59 -2.28 14.90
C VAL A 75 -3.40 -1.07 14.44
N THR A 76 -3.47 -0.07 15.31
CA THR A 76 -4.04 1.23 15.02
C THR A 76 -3.02 2.31 15.33
N GLY A 77 -2.95 3.34 14.50
CA GLY A 77 -2.07 4.47 14.79
C GLY A 77 -1.87 5.40 13.61
N THR A 78 -1.29 6.55 13.91
CA THR A 78 -0.95 7.58 12.93
C THR A 78 0.57 7.63 12.76
N TYR A 79 1.01 7.65 11.51
CA TYR A 79 2.41 7.57 11.13
C TYR A 79 2.72 8.69 10.14
N LYS A 80 3.89 9.31 10.27
CA LYS A 80 4.36 10.33 9.33
C LYS A 80 5.27 9.71 8.28
N ILE A 81 5.11 10.14 7.04
CA ILE A 81 5.96 9.75 5.92
C ILE A 81 7.22 10.62 5.96
N GLU A 82 8.35 10.03 6.35
CA GLU A 82 9.67 10.67 6.36
C GLU A 82 10.58 10.00 5.32
N GLY A 83 10.46 10.41 4.07
CA GLY A 83 11.15 9.79 2.93
C GLY A 83 10.66 8.36 2.73
N ASP A 84 11.58 7.38 2.88
CA ASP A 84 11.29 5.94 2.80
C ASP A 84 10.90 5.32 4.15
N LYS A 85 10.53 6.14 5.14
CA LYS A 85 10.13 5.67 6.48
C LYS A 85 8.73 6.12 6.82
N LEU A 86 8.01 5.28 7.57
CA LEU A 86 6.79 5.66 8.26
C LEU A 86 7.09 5.70 9.75
N VAL A 87 7.11 6.89 10.33
CA VAL A 87 7.48 7.12 11.73
C VAL A 87 6.21 7.34 12.53
N GLY A 88 5.87 6.39 13.39
CA GLY A 88 4.80 6.53 14.37
C GLY A 88 5.32 6.42 15.79
N ASP A 89 4.42 6.66 16.73
CA ASP A 89 4.73 6.58 18.16
C ASP A 89 5.07 5.14 18.57
N GLN A 90 4.20 4.20 18.17
CA GLN A 90 4.33 2.78 18.49
C GLN A 90 5.28 2.01 17.57
N PHE A 91 5.18 2.24 16.26
CA PHE A 91 5.98 1.52 15.26
C PHE A 91 6.74 2.47 14.34
N THR A 92 7.90 2.03 13.88
CA THR A 92 8.65 2.69 12.81
C THR A 92 8.86 1.67 11.70
N PHE A 93 8.37 2.02 10.51
CA PHE A 93 8.49 1.20 9.32
C PHE A 93 9.60 1.78 8.46
N VAL A 94 10.63 1.00 8.20
CA VAL A 94 11.73 1.38 7.31
C VAL A 94 11.59 0.55 6.05
N ARG A 95 11.54 1.20 4.88
CA ARG A 95 11.38 0.48 3.61
C ARG A 95 12.45 -0.59 3.50
N ARG A 96 12.01 -1.81 3.24
CA ARG A 96 12.89 -2.96 3.16
C ARG A 96 13.50 -3.00 1.77
N ASP A 97 14.81 -3.13 1.71
CA ASP A 97 15.48 -3.41 0.45
C ASP A 97 14.91 -4.69 -0.18
N PRO A 98 14.53 -4.68 -1.46
CA PRO A 98 14.00 -5.88 -2.12
C PRO A 98 15.02 -7.02 -2.20
N ASN A 99 16.31 -6.72 -1.99
CA ASN A 99 17.39 -7.70 -1.94
C ASN A 99 17.72 -8.17 -0.50
N ASP A 100 17.08 -7.60 0.53
CA ASP A 100 17.32 -7.99 1.92
C ASP A 100 16.73 -9.37 2.20
N LYS A 101 17.62 -10.36 2.41
CA LYS A 101 17.27 -11.75 2.75
C LYS A 101 17.19 -11.99 4.27
N SER A 102 17.21 -10.94 5.09
CA SER A 102 17.19 -11.08 6.54
C SER A 102 15.97 -11.89 7.01
N PRO A 103 16.12 -12.76 8.02
CA PRO A 103 15.03 -13.59 8.49
C PRO A 103 13.86 -12.73 8.98
N VAL A 104 12.66 -13.06 8.52
CA VAL A 104 11.42 -12.41 8.95
C VAL A 104 10.90 -13.16 10.16
N ASN A 105 10.67 -12.42 11.24
CA ASN A 105 9.99 -12.95 12.40
C ASN A 105 8.49 -13.05 12.07
N LEU A 106 8.04 -14.26 11.78
CA LEU A 106 6.66 -14.55 11.36
C LEU A 106 5.69 -14.61 12.56
N GLY A 107 6.15 -14.28 13.77
CA GLY A 107 5.39 -14.51 14.99
C GLY A 107 4.88 -15.96 15.07
N PRO A 108 3.95 -16.27 15.98
CA PRO A 108 3.30 -17.56 16.02
C PRO A 108 2.21 -17.64 14.93
N ARG A 109 2.61 -17.57 13.65
CA ARG A 109 1.78 -17.98 12.53
C ARG A 109 2.40 -19.19 11.85
N GLY A 110 1.94 -20.35 12.30
CA GLY A 110 1.78 -21.55 11.49
C GLY A 110 3.03 -22.04 10.79
N MET A 111 3.77 -22.91 11.48
CA MET A 111 4.33 -24.10 10.83
C MET A 111 3.18 -24.78 10.06
N SER A 112 3.00 -24.43 8.79
CA SER A 112 2.11 -25.14 7.89
C SER A 112 3.00 -26.01 7.02
N ASN A 113 3.35 -27.16 7.58
CA ASN A 113 3.81 -28.37 6.91
C ASN A 113 4.69 -28.18 5.66
N ALA A 114 6.00 -28.07 5.89
CA ALA A 114 6.92 -28.87 5.10
C ALA A 114 6.78 -30.33 5.56
N GLN A 115 5.75 -31.04 5.08
CA GLN A 115 5.63 -32.48 5.30
C GLN A 115 5.44 -33.20 3.96
N GLY A 116 6.56 -33.75 3.48
CA GLY A 116 6.65 -34.99 2.72
C GLY A 116 5.91 -35.04 1.38
N ASN A 117 6.60 -34.71 0.30
CA ASN A 117 6.38 -35.42 -0.94
C ASN A 117 7.69 -36.10 -1.34
N GLY A 118 7.79 -37.38 -0.99
CA GLY A 118 9.00 -38.17 -1.20
C GLY A 118 8.86 -39.56 -0.59
N GLN A 119 7.97 -40.38 -1.16
CA GLN A 119 8.22 -41.77 -1.56
C GLN A 119 6.95 -42.41 -2.12
#